data_AF-A0A081D8E5-F1
#
_entry.id   AF-A0A081D8E5-F1
#
_cell.length_a   1.000
_cell.length_b   1.000
_cell.length_c   1.000
_cell.angle_alpha   90.00
_cell.angle_beta   90.00
_cell.angle_gamma   90.00
#
_symmetry.space_group_name_H-M   'P 1'
#
loop_
_entity.id
_entity.type
_entity.pdbx_description
1 polymer ?
#
loop_
_entity_poly.entity_id
_entity_poly.type
_entity_poly.pdbx_seq_one_letter_code
_entity_poly.pdbx_strand_id
1 'polypeptide(L)'
;MTDEFNQNSMGYSSNNDVFRSYYLARGWNDQHLVAYAESHDEQRLMYKNLNFGNAANSSHNVRSLPVALDRQEAIAAILYSIPGPKMLWQFGELGYEIDIDQNGRTGRKPIPWTLNYDTDQDRMDLYNVTATMIGFKTKYPDTWNTTNNNLDVSGVTKRINLNGPVFDVVVLANYGITAKMLIQILVKTELGMNTSVIQL
;
A
#
# COMPACT_ATOMS: atom_id res chain seq x y z
N MET A 1 8.42 -2.59 9.72
CA MET A 1 7.32 -2.04 8.89
C MET A 1 7.58 -2.41 7.44
N THR A 2 8.73 -2.02 6.88
CA THR A 2 9.12 -2.33 5.49
C THR A 2 9.13 -3.83 5.19
N ASP A 3 9.72 -4.65 6.06
CA ASP A 3 9.76 -6.10 5.84
C ASP A 3 8.36 -6.70 5.71
N GLU A 4 7.42 -6.29 6.56
CA GLU A 4 6.05 -6.80 6.50
C GLU A 4 5.31 -6.34 5.25
N PHE A 5 5.46 -5.06 4.86
CA PHE A 5 4.94 -4.57 3.58
C PHE A 5 5.55 -5.32 2.39
N ASN A 6 6.84 -5.63 2.45
CA ASN A 6 7.51 -6.30 1.36
C ASN A 6 7.18 -7.80 1.27
N GLN A 7 6.95 -8.50 2.39
CA GLN A 7 6.39 -9.86 2.36
C GLN A 7 5.02 -9.88 1.69
N ASN A 8 4.17 -8.88 1.96
CA ASN A 8 2.90 -8.70 1.25
C ASN A 8 3.13 -8.44 -0.24
N SER A 9 3.96 -7.46 -0.61
CA SER A 9 4.19 -7.11 -2.02
C SER A 9 4.83 -8.24 -2.82
N MET A 10 5.65 -9.09 -2.18
CA MET A 10 6.23 -10.30 -2.78
C MET A 10 5.25 -11.47 -2.88
N GLY A 11 4.07 -11.41 -2.26
CA GLY A 11 3.06 -12.47 -2.31
C GLY A 11 3.32 -13.63 -1.33
N TYR A 12 3.94 -13.35 -0.19
CA TYR A 12 4.18 -14.32 0.88
C TYR A 12 3.22 -14.13 2.07
N SER A 13 2.88 -15.23 2.73
CA SER A 13 1.97 -15.25 3.88
C SER A 13 2.66 -15.16 5.24
N SER A 14 3.98 -15.28 5.28
CA SER A 14 4.78 -15.18 6.50
C SER A 14 5.20 -13.74 6.76
N ASN A 15 5.20 -13.33 8.04
CA ASN A 15 5.67 -12.01 8.47
C ASN A 15 5.04 -10.85 7.67
N ASN A 16 3.72 -10.88 7.50
CA ASN A 16 2.99 -9.97 6.61
C ASN A 16 1.94 -9.11 7.35
N ASP A 17 1.98 -9.07 8.68
CA ASP A 17 1.11 -8.21 9.47
C ASP A 17 1.67 -6.78 9.52
N VAL A 18 0.90 -5.82 9.01
CA VAL A 18 1.29 -4.41 8.95
C VAL A 18 0.65 -3.57 10.07
N PHE A 19 0.05 -4.20 11.10
CA PHE A 19 -0.57 -3.49 12.22
C PHE A 19 0.42 -2.58 12.97
N ARG A 20 1.72 -2.89 12.93
CA ARG A 20 2.79 -2.03 13.51
C ARG A 20 2.88 -0.63 12.89
N SER A 21 2.24 -0.41 11.75
CA SER A 21 2.08 0.89 11.08
C SER A 21 0.94 1.73 11.64
N TYR A 22 0.17 1.21 12.58
CA TYR A 22 -0.90 1.90 13.29
C TYR A 22 -0.45 2.33 14.70
N TYR A 23 -0.87 3.51 15.15
CA TYR A 23 -0.38 4.11 16.40
C TYR A 23 -0.73 3.29 17.65
N LEU A 24 -1.87 2.59 17.66
CA LEU A 24 -2.24 1.72 18.79
C LEU A 24 -1.28 0.54 18.97
N ALA A 25 -0.59 0.09 17.91
CA ALA A 25 0.46 -0.92 18.05
C ALA A 25 1.67 -0.41 18.86
N ARG A 26 1.77 0.90 19.09
CA ARG A 26 2.77 1.54 19.96
C ARG A 26 2.23 1.87 21.36
N GLY A 27 0.96 1.57 21.63
CA GLY A 27 0.28 1.97 22.87
C GLY A 27 0.08 3.49 22.99
N TRP A 28 0.06 4.21 21.88
CA TRP A 28 -0.10 5.67 21.87
C TRP A 28 -1.57 6.06 21.89
N ASN A 29 -1.88 7.22 22.47
CA ASN A 29 -3.23 7.79 22.47
C ASN A 29 -3.49 8.65 21.22
N ASP A 30 -2.43 9.26 20.67
CA ASP A 30 -2.51 10.16 19.52
C ASP A 30 -1.89 9.55 18.26
N GLN A 31 -2.46 9.88 17.10
CA GLN A 31 -2.08 9.37 15.78
C GLN A 31 -0.79 10.04 15.23
N HIS A 32 0.28 10.13 16.01
CA HIS A 32 1.53 10.78 15.60
C HIS A 32 2.56 9.82 14.96
N LEU A 33 2.19 8.56 14.71
CA LEU A 33 3.10 7.59 14.11
C LEU A 33 3.25 7.85 12.61
N VAL A 34 4.46 8.22 12.19
CA VAL A 34 4.85 8.28 10.78
C VAL A 34 5.12 6.86 10.28
N ALA A 35 4.16 6.30 9.54
CA ALA A 35 4.33 5.00 8.92
C ALA A 35 4.84 5.11 7.47
N TYR A 36 5.59 4.11 7.04
CA TYR A 36 6.16 4.00 5.71
C TYR A 36 6.22 2.53 5.29
N ALA A 37 6.06 2.27 4.00
CA ALA A 37 6.28 0.95 3.42
C ALA A 37 7.72 0.73 2.96
N GLU A 38 8.42 1.81 2.65
CA GLU A 38 9.80 1.80 2.19
C GLU A 38 10.55 2.99 2.80
N SER A 39 11.84 2.83 3.06
CA SER A 39 12.71 3.90 3.53
C SER A 39 14.06 3.86 2.81
N HIS A 40 14.85 4.92 2.94
CA HIS A 40 16.21 5.01 2.40
C HIS A 40 17.19 4.01 3.01
N ASP A 41 16.85 3.42 4.15
CA ASP A 41 17.70 2.48 4.89
C ASP A 41 17.46 1.02 4.51
N GLU A 42 16.49 0.73 3.65
CA GLU A 42 16.12 -0.63 3.28
C GLU A 42 16.07 -0.77 1.75
N GLN A 43 16.30 -1.98 1.25
CA GLN A 43 16.18 -2.23 -0.19
C GLN A 43 14.75 -1.96 -0.66
N ARG A 44 14.62 -1.50 -1.90
CA ARG A 44 13.34 -1.20 -2.56
C ARG A 44 12.40 -2.39 -2.55
N LEU A 45 11.11 -2.15 -2.29
CA LEU A 45 10.06 -3.17 -2.39
C LEU A 45 9.99 -3.72 -3.81
N MET A 46 10.06 -2.84 -4.83
CA MET A 46 10.02 -3.24 -6.23
C MET A 46 11.23 -4.07 -6.66
N TYR A 47 12.43 -3.71 -6.20
CA TYR A 47 13.61 -4.54 -6.42
C TYR A 47 13.37 -5.96 -5.87
N LYS A 48 12.86 -6.07 -4.64
CA LYS A 48 12.60 -7.37 -4.03
C LYS A 48 11.44 -8.12 -4.70
N ASN A 49 10.40 -7.45 -5.17
CA ASN A 49 9.33 -8.08 -5.95
C ASN A 49 9.88 -8.76 -7.22
N LEU A 50 10.67 -8.03 -8.01
CA LEU A 50 11.20 -8.52 -9.28
C LEU A 50 12.21 -9.66 -9.10
N ASN A 51 13.01 -9.63 -8.03
CA ASN A 51 14.06 -10.63 -7.80
C ASN A 51 13.60 -11.84 -6.97
N PHE A 52 12.76 -11.60 -5.95
CA PHE A 52 12.43 -12.59 -4.92
C PHE A 52 10.92 -12.82 -4.75
N GLY A 53 10.09 -12.14 -5.53
CA GLY A 53 8.64 -12.33 -5.52
C GLY A 53 8.22 -13.78 -5.76
N ASN A 54 7.06 -14.13 -5.22
CA ASN A 54 6.47 -15.43 -5.36
C ASN A 54 6.05 -15.67 -6.82
N ALA A 55 6.68 -16.64 -7.46
CA ALA A 55 6.45 -17.03 -8.86
C ALA A 55 5.75 -18.40 -8.98
N ALA A 56 5.20 -18.94 -7.88
CA ALA A 56 4.59 -20.28 -7.87
C ALA A 56 3.32 -20.37 -8.72
N ASN A 57 2.64 -19.24 -8.97
CA ASN A 57 1.56 -19.15 -9.96
C ASN A 57 2.09 -18.43 -11.20
N SER A 58 2.25 -19.15 -12.32
CA SER A 58 2.75 -18.58 -13.57
C SER A 58 1.83 -17.52 -14.17
N SER A 59 0.51 -17.62 -13.93
CA SER A 59 -0.48 -16.63 -14.40
C SER A 59 -0.53 -15.37 -13.53
N HIS A 60 0.13 -15.38 -12.37
CA HIS A 60 0.24 -14.25 -11.45
C HIS A 60 1.67 -14.17 -10.90
N ASN A 61 2.65 -14.06 -11.81
CA ASN A 61 4.05 -14.06 -11.44
C ASN A 61 4.47 -12.69 -10.91
N VAL A 62 4.71 -12.59 -9.59
CA VAL A 62 5.10 -11.33 -8.92
C VAL A 62 6.43 -10.77 -9.44
N ARG A 63 7.26 -11.58 -10.11
CA ARG A 63 8.52 -11.13 -10.72
C ARG A 63 8.34 -10.44 -12.07
N SER A 64 7.13 -10.44 -12.64
CA SER A 64 6.83 -9.65 -13.84
C SER A 64 6.56 -8.20 -13.45
N LEU A 65 7.04 -7.25 -14.26
CA LEU A 65 6.90 -5.83 -13.96
C LEU A 65 5.44 -5.38 -13.77
N PRO A 66 4.48 -5.73 -14.65
CA PRO A 66 3.08 -5.31 -14.48
C PRO A 66 2.50 -5.81 -13.16
N VAL A 67 2.66 -7.11 -12.85
CA VAL A 67 2.16 -7.69 -11.59
C VAL A 67 2.87 -7.05 -10.40
N ALA A 68 4.18 -6.82 -10.46
CA ALA A 68 4.93 -6.18 -9.38
C ALA A 68 4.42 -4.76 -9.08
N LEU A 69 4.03 -4.01 -10.11
CA LEU A 69 3.45 -2.67 -10.00
C LEU A 69 2.03 -2.71 -9.40
N ASP A 70 1.16 -3.64 -9.84
CA ASP A 70 -0.15 -3.88 -9.22
C ASP A 70 -0.02 -4.20 -7.72
N ARG A 71 1.05 -4.91 -7.32
CA ARG A 71 1.34 -5.15 -5.90
C ARG A 71 1.67 -3.87 -5.15
N GLN A 72 2.35 -2.91 -5.77
CA GLN A 72 2.62 -1.60 -5.14
C GLN A 72 1.35 -0.75 -5.05
N GLU A 73 0.41 -0.87 -5.98
CA GLU A 73 -0.90 -0.20 -5.87
C GLU A 73 -1.65 -0.69 -4.63
N ALA A 74 -1.66 -2.00 -4.40
CA ALA A 74 -2.21 -2.57 -3.17
C ALA A 74 -1.49 -2.04 -1.91
N ILE A 75 -0.15 -1.91 -1.94
CA ILE A 75 0.62 -1.29 -0.85
C ILE A 75 0.18 0.15 -0.61
N ALA A 76 0.04 0.98 -1.65
CA ALA A 76 -0.44 2.34 -1.53
C ALA A 76 -1.86 2.40 -0.93
N ALA A 77 -2.76 1.55 -1.41
CA ALA A 77 -4.14 1.48 -0.93
C ALA A 77 -4.20 1.21 0.58
N ILE A 78 -3.43 0.24 1.08
CA ILE A 78 -3.39 -0.10 2.50
C ILE A 78 -2.63 0.96 3.30
N LEU A 79 -1.43 1.34 2.89
CA LEU A 79 -0.58 2.28 3.63
C LEU A 79 -1.29 3.61 3.88
N TYR A 80 -1.89 4.20 2.85
CA TYR A 80 -2.52 5.53 2.98
C TYR A 80 -3.89 5.50 3.64
N SER A 81 -4.52 4.32 3.73
CA SER A 81 -5.76 4.11 4.48
C SER A 81 -5.55 3.87 5.97
N ILE A 82 -4.34 3.52 6.42
CA ILE A 82 -4.02 3.47 7.86
C ILE A 82 -4.02 4.91 8.41
N PRO A 83 -4.79 5.22 9.48
CA PRO A 83 -4.82 6.57 10.06
C PRO A 83 -3.45 7.08 10.52
N GLY A 84 -3.29 8.41 10.59
CA GLY A 84 -2.05 9.09 10.98
C GLY A 84 -1.09 9.39 9.81
N PRO A 85 0.03 10.09 10.04
CA PRO A 85 0.94 10.56 9.01
C PRO A 85 1.63 9.42 8.26
N LYS A 86 1.99 9.68 7.01
CA LYS A 86 2.63 8.71 6.10
C LYS A 86 3.82 9.35 5.41
N MET A 87 4.86 8.57 5.18
CA MET A 87 6.02 8.96 4.39
C MET A 87 6.02 8.16 3.09
N LEU A 88 6.15 8.88 1.98
CA LEU A 88 6.51 8.32 0.68
C LEU A 88 8.02 8.47 0.52
N TRP A 89 8.72 7.39 0.24
CA TRP A 89 10.14 7.44 -0.09
C TRP A 89 10.31 7.69 -1.59
N GLN A 90 11.39 8.40 -1.95
CA GLN A 90 11.62 8.96 -3.27
C GLN A 90 11.35 7.95 -4.41
N PHE A 91 10.40 8.30 -5.28
CA PHE A 91 9.99 7.55 -6.48
C PHE A 91 9.26 6.22 -6.19
N GLY A 92 8.86 5.97 -4.95
CA GLY A 92 8.03 4.79 -4.63
C GLY A 92 6.71 4.78 -5.41
N GLU A 93 6.16 5.96 -5.71
CA GLU A 93 4.94 6.18 -6.50
C GLU A 93 5.11 5.84 -8.00
N LEU A 94 6.33 5.56 -8.46
CA LEU A 94 6.63 5.12 -9.82
C LEU A 94 7.16 3.68 -9.86
N GLY A 95 7.13 2.98 -8.72
CA GLY A 95 7.61 1.61 -8.61
C GLY A 95 9.11 1.49 -8.83
N TYR A 96 9.89 2.43 -8.29
CA TYR A 96 11.33 2.51 -8.53
C TYR A 96 12.09 1.26 -8.05
N GLU A 97 12.64 0.50 -9.01
CA GLU A 97 13.27 -0.79 -8.76
C GLU A 97 14.80 -0.78 -8.70
N ILE A 98 15.45 0.37 -8.89
CA ILE A 98 16.91 0.43 -8.92
C ILE A 98 17.47 0.13 -7.52
N ASP A 99 18.47 -0.74 -7.50
CA ASP A 99 19.16 -1.20 -6.30
C ASP A 99 19.60 -0.02 -5.41
N ILE A 100 19.36 -0.14 -4.10
CA ILE A 100 19.87 0.79 -3.09
C ILE A 100 21.38 1.02 -3.19
N ASP A 101 22.16 0.01 -3.61
CA ASP A 101 23.61 0.10 -3.73
C ASP A 101 24.09 0.61 -5.10
N GLN A 102 23.17 0.95 -6.02
CA GLN A 102 23.54 1.59 -7.29
C GLN A 102 24.30 2.90 -7.03
N ASN A 103 25.50 3.01 -7.60
CA ASN A 103 26.45 4.12 -7.37
C ASN A 103 26.88 4.28 -5.89
N GLY A 104 26.78 3.20 -5.10
CA GLY A 104 26.95 3.22 -3.65
C GLY A 104 25.66 3.63 -2.94
N ARG A 105 25.50 3.20 -1.69
CA ARG A 105 24.28 3.38 -0.90
C ARG A 105 23.79 4.84 -0.84
N THR A 106 24.69 5.77 -0.57
CA THR A 106 24.43 7.22 -0.53
C THR A 106 24.65 7.93 -1.86
N GLY A 107 25.00 7.19 -2.92
CA GLY A 107 25.26 7.74 -4.24
C GLY A 107 23.99 8.15 -4.97
N ARG A 108 24.15 9.10 -5.90
CA ARG A 108 23.07 9.60 -6.75
C ARG A 108 22.50 8.46 -7.60
N LYS A 109 21.20 8.23 -7.46
CA LYS A 109 20.47 7.24 -8.25
C LYS A 109 19.99 7.82 -9.59
N PRO A 110 19.85 6.99 -10.65
CA PRO A 110 19.27 7.40 -11.92
C PRO A 110 17.89 8.02 -11.74
N ILE A 111 17.55 8.98 -12.57
CA ILE A 111 16.32 9.74 -12.43
C ILE A 111 15.21 9.07 -13.26
N PRO A 112 14.00 8.82 -12.72
CA PRO A 112 12.96 8.04 -13.40
C PRO A 112 12.60 8.50 -14.83
N TRP A 113 12.47 9.81 -15.06
CA TRP A 113 12.13 10.35 -16.38
C TRP A 113 13.29 10.23 -17.39
N THR A 114 14.53 10.02 -16.93
CA THR A 114 15.64 9.65 -17.83
C THR A 114 15.62 8.17 -18.21
N LEU A 115 14.75 7.39 -17.56
CA LEU A 115 14.53 5.95 -17.77
C LEU A 115 13.17 5.67 -18.43
N ASN A 116 12.47 6.69 -18.94
CA ASN A 116 11.16 6.60 -19.58
C ASN A 116 10.02 6.08 -18.68
N TYR A 117 10.14 6.19 -17.35
CA TYR A 117 9.08 5.73 -16.44
C TYR A 117 7.75 6.46 -16.64
N ASP A 118 7.81 7.71 -17.11
CA ASP A 118 6.67 8.56 -17.43
C ASP A 118 5.92 8.16 -18.71
N THR A 119 6.48 7.24 -19.49
CA THR A 119 5.84 6.69 -20.70
C THR A 119 5.34 5.25 -20.51
N ASP A 120 5.64 4.64 -19.37
CA ASP A 120 5.21 3.29 -19.01
C ASP A 120 3.83 3.37 -18.33
N GLN A 121 2.82 2.76 -18.96
CA GLN A 121 1.43 2.86 -18.51
C GLN A 121 1.25 2.26 -17.11
N ASP A 122 1.83 1.10 -16.81
CA ASP A 122 1.66 0.42 -15.53
C ASP A 122 2.28 1.25 -14.39
N ARG A 123 3.38 1.95 -14.65
CA ARG A 123 3.98 2.88 -13.68
C ARG A 123 3.13 4.11 -13.46
N MET A 124 2.51 4.62 -14.52
CA MET A 124 1.61 5.77 -14.43
C MET A 124 0.29 5.41 -13.73
N ASP A 125 -0.15 4.16 -13.83
CA ASP A 125 -1.28 3.65 -13.06
C ASP A 125 -0.96 3.63 -11.56
N LEU A 126 0.21 3.12 -11.17
CA LEU A 126 0.71 3.20 -9.79
C LEU A 126 0.81 4.65 -9.28
N TYR A 127 1.32 5.56 -10.10
CA TYR A 127 1.38 6.98 -9.77
C TYR A 127 -0.02 7.54 -9.49
N ASN A 128 -0.98 7.26 -10.36
CA ASN A 128 -2.35 7.74 -10.25
C ASN A 128 -3.07 7.17 -9.02
N VAL A 129 -2.89 5.87 -8.73
CA VAL A 129 -3.42 5.24 -7.51
C VAL A 129 -2.82 5.89 -6.27
N THR A 130 -1.50 6.04 -6.22
CA THR A 130 -0.80 6.66 -5.09
C THR A 130 -1.27 8.10 -4.86
N ALA A 131 -1.33 8.91 -5.93
CA ALA A 131 -1.81 10.28 -5.89
C ALA A 131 -3.27 10.37 -5.43
N THR A 132 -4.13 9.46 -5.91
CA THR A 132 -5.54 9.38 -5.51
C THR A 132 -5.69 9.07 -4.03
N MET A 133 -4.97 8.07 -3.52
CA MET A 133 -5.03 7.68 -2.12
C MET A 133 -4.53 8.78 -1.17
N ILE A 134 -3.42 9.45 -1.53
CA ILE A 134 -2.93 10.62 -0.80
C ILE A 134 -3.94 11.77 -0.87
N GLY A 135 -4.52 12.01 -2.05
CA GLY A 135 -5.53 13.04 -2.27
C GLY A 135 -6.79 12.84 -1.43
N PHE A 136 -7.24 11.60 -1.26
CA PHE A 136 -8.34 11.32 -0.35
C PHE A 136 -8.00 11.63 1.11
N LYS A 137 -6.80 11.23 1.56
CA LYS A 137 -6.33 11.48 2.92
C LYS A 137 -6.26 12.97 3.25
N THR A 138 -5.87 13.81 2.28
CA THR A 138 -5.76 15.25 2.46
C THR A 138 -7.10 15.98 2.31
N LYS A 139 -7.96 15.52 1.40
CA LYS A 139 -9.27 16.14 1.14
C LYS A 139 -10.33 15.80 2.19
N TYR A 140 -10.25 14.61 2.79
CA TYR A 140 -11.24 14.10 3.74
C TYR A 140 -10.57 13.63 5.05
N PRO A 141 -9.81 14.50 5.73
CA PRO A 141 -9.01 14.10 6.88
C PRO A 141 -9.84 13.51 8.03
N ASP A 142 -11.09 13.95 8.20
CA ASP A 142 -12.00 13.45 9.24
C ASP A 142 -12.36 11.97 9.07
N THR A 143 -12.51 11.51 7.83
CA THR A 143 -12.76 10.10 7.53
C THR A 143 -11.45 9.31 7.51
N TRP A 144 -10.39 9.82 6.86
CA TRP A 144 -9.11 9.09 6.71
C TRP A 144 -8.26 9.03 7.98
N ASN A 145 -8.57 9.83 8.99
CA ASN A 145 -7.93 9.80 10.30
C ASN A 145 -8.91 9.52 11.45
N THR A 146 -10.14 9.07 11.13
CA THR A 146 -11.12 8.68 12.15
C THR A 146 -10.53 7.68 13.15
N THR A 147 -10.84 7.83 14.44
CA THR A 147 -10.51 6.84 15.47
C THR A 147 -11.54 5.72 15.54
N ASN A 148 -12.73 5.91 14.93
CA ASN A 148 -13.73 4.87 14.74
C ASN A 148 -13.40 4.07 13.47
N ASN A 149 -12.49 3.11 13.59
CA ASN A 149 -12.00 2.31 12.49
C ASN A 149 -11.82 0.85 12.91
N ASN A 150 -11.65 -0.03 11.92
CA ASN A 150 -11.24 -1.41 12.14
C ASN A 150 -10.19 -1.81 11.10
N LEU A 151 -9.05 -2.33 11.56
CA LEU A 151 -7.92 -2.73 10.72
C LEU A 151 -7.74 -4.24 10.84
N ASP A 152 -8.25 -4.99 9.86
CA ASP A 152 -7.87 -6.39 9.66
C ASP A 152 -6.75 -6.44 8.63
N VAL A 153 -5.53 -6.20 9.11
CA VAL A 153 -4.33 -6.06 8.28
C VAL A 153 -3.34 -7.21 8.49
N SER A 154 -3.81 -8.29 9.11
CA SER A 154 -3.09 -9.56 9.24
C SER A 154 -3.34 -10.47 8.03
N GLY A 155 -2.45 -11.42 7.76
CA GLY A 155 -2.63 -12.36 6.66
C GLY A 155 -2.58 -11.73 5.26
N VAL A 156 -2.89 -12.55 4.24
CA VAL A 156 -2.69 -12.19 2.81
C VAL A 156 -3.78 -11.28 2.23
N THR A 157 -4.95 -11.26 2.85
CA THR A 157 -6.04 -10.35 2.46
C THR A 157 -6.20 -9.33 3.55
N LYS A 158 -6.24 -8.05 3.20
CA LYS A 158 -6.33 -6.96 4.16
C LYS A 158 -7.61 -6.17 3.96
N ARG A 159 -8.16 -5.69 5.07
CA ARG A 159 -9.34 -4.85 5.13
C ARG A 159 -9.12 -3.70 6.10
N ILE A 160 -9.45 -2.50 5.66
CA ILE A 160 -9.52 -1.33 6.53
C ILE A 160 -10.90 -0.71 6.38
N ASN A 161 -11.61 -0.59 7.49
CA ASN A 161 -12.86 0.14 7.60
C ASN A 161 -12.60 1.47 8.31
N LEU A 162 -12.97 2.57 7.68
CA LEU A 162 -12.89 3.92 8.24
C LEU A 162 -14.32 4.45 8.37
N ASN A 163 -14.84 4.51 9.59
CA ASN A 163 -16.19 5.02 9.83
C ASN A 163 -16.07 6.53 10.06
N GLY A 164 -16.22 7.27 8.97
CA GLY A 164 -16.18 8.72 9.00
C GLY A 164 -17.50 9.34 9.47
N PRO A 165 -17.50 10.61 9.85
CA PRO A 165 -18.70 11.30 10.29
C PRO A 165 -19.70 11.56 9.15
N VAL A 166 -19.23 11.66 7.90
CA VAL A 166 -20.06 11.96 6.72
C VAL A 166 -20.28 10.73 5.82
N PHE A 167 -19.27 9.86 5.71
CA PHE A 167 -19.33 8.64 4.92
C PHE A 167 -18.31 7.64 5.44
N ASP A 168 -18.54 6.37 5.12
CA ASP A 168 -17.60 5.30 5.45
C ASP A 168 -16.76 4.95 4.22
N VAL A 169 -15.56 4.44 4.50
CA VAL A 169 -14.66 3.87 3.51
C VAL A 169 -14.33 2.45 3.90
N VAL A 170 -14.38 1.57 2.91
CA VAL A 170 -13.83 0.22 3.01
C VAL A 170 -12.76 0.06 1.95
N VAL A 171 -11.56 -0.30 2.39
CA VAL A 171 -10.44 -0.64 1.51
C VAL A 171 -10.13 -2.12 1.66
N LEU A 172 -10.02 -2.81 0.53
CA LEU A 172 -9.71 -4.23 0.44
C LEU A 172 -8.49 -4.42 -0.45
N ALA A 173 -7.58 -5.29 -0.06
CA ALA A 173 -6.43 -5.69 -0.86
C ALA A 173 -6.17 -7.19 -0.74
N ASN A 174 -5.92 -7.87 -1.87
CA ASN A 174 -5.49 -9.27 -1.90
C ASN A 174 -4.03 -9.40 -2.34
N TYR A 175 -3.13 -9.62 -1.37
CA TYR A 175 -1.71 -9.88 -1.62
C TYR A 175 -1.40 -11.35 -1.96
N GLY A 176 -2.41 -12.23 -1.97
CA GLY A 176 -2.22 -13.60 -2.44
C GLY A 176 -1.86 -13.65 -3.93
N ILE A 177 -1.22 -14.75 -4.34
CA ILE A 177 -0.95 -15.06 -5.76
C ILE A 177 -2.11 -15.81 -6.43
N THR A 178 -3.26 -15.91 -5.76
CA THR A 178 -4.48 -16.55 -6.26
C THR A 178 -5.67 -15.62 -6.02
N ALA A 179 -6.64 -15.66 -6.93
CA ALA A 179 -7.89 -14.94 -6.75
C ALA A 179 -8.58 -15.35 -5.44
N LYS A 180 -9.09 -14.36 -4.71
CA LYS A 180 -9.91 -14.55 -3.52
C LYS A 180 -11.12 -13.65 -3.60
N MET A 181 -12.30 -14.21 -3.32
CA MET A 181 -13.50 -13.42 -3.16
C MET A 181 -13.50 -12.80 -1.77
N LEU A 182 -13.53 -11.48 -1.69
CA LEU A 182 -13.68 -10.75 -0.44
C LEU A 182 -15.14 -10.31 -0.29
N ILE A 183 -15.87 -10.97 0.62
CA ILE A 183 -17.26 -10.64 0.91
C ILE A 183 -17.29 -9.39 1.79
N GLN A 184 -17.86 -8.32 1.28
CA GLN A 184 -18.14 -7.12 2.06
C GLN A 184 -19.59 -7.14 2.56
N ILE A 185 -19.78 -7.16 3.88
CA ILE A 185 -21.09 -6.91 4.49
C ILE A 185 -21.09 -5.45 4.95
N LEU A 186 -21.88 -4.61 4.31
CA LEU A 186 -22.11 -3.23 4.74
C LEU A 186 -23.35 -3.21 5.62
N VAL A 187 -23.18 -2.90 6.91
CA VAL A 187 -24.29 -2.66 7.83
C VAL A 187 -24.34 -1.16 8.09
N LYS A 188 -25.17 -0.44 7.33
CA LYS A 188 -25.68 0.86 7.79
C LYS A 188 -27.19 0.88 7.66
N THR A 189 -27.85 0.68 8.80
CA THR A 189 -29.21 1.13 9.05
C THR A 189 -29.21 2.66 9.11
N GLU A 190 -30.20 3.25 8.44
CA GLU A 190 -30.59 4.67 8.42
C GLU A 190 -30.01 5.58 7.31
N LEU A 191 -30.87 5.75 6.29
CA LEU A 191 -31.17 6.95 5.50
C LEU A 191 -29.98 7.83 5.06
N GLY A 192 -29.44 7.53 3.88
CA GLY A 192 -28.98 8.59 2.95
C GLY A 192 -27.48 8.81 2.79
N MET A 193 -26.59 7.99 3.35
CA MET A 193 -25.14 8.12 3.13
C MET A 193 -24.61 7.15 2.07
N ASN A 194 -24.04 7.70 0.99
CA ASN A 194 -23.35 6.95 -0.06
C ASN A 194 -22.10 6.28 0.52
N THR A 195 -22.01 4.95 0.43
CA THR A 195 -20.80 4.19 0.80
C THR A 195 -19.92 4.04 -0.43
N SER A 196 -18.64 4.39 -0.31
CA SER A 196 -17.65 4.22 -1.38
C SER A 196 -16.74 3.03 -1.07
N VAL A 197 -16.65 2.08 -2.01
CA VAL A 197 -15.79 0.89 -1.88
C VAL A 197 -14.59 1.04 -2.80
N ILE A 198 -13.38 0.86 -2.28
CA ILE A 198 -12.14 0.81 -3.05
C ILE A 198 -11.64 -0.64 -3.03
N GLN A 199 -11.58 -1.29 -4.21
CA GLN A 199 -11.08 -2.66 -4.39
C GLN A 199 -9.88 -2.64 -5.33
N LEU A 200 -8.77 -3.25 -4.91
CA LEU A 200 -7.54 -3.46 -5.67
C LEU A 200 -7.00 -4.88 -5.44
#